data_AF-A0A2V7Y2G3-F1
#
_entry.id   AF-A0A2V7Y2G3-F1
#
_cell.length_a   1.000
_cell.length_b   1.000
_cell.length_c   1.000
_cell.angle_alpha   90.00
_cell.angle_beta   90.00
_cell.angle_gamma   90.00
#
_symmetry.space_group_name_H-M   'P 1'
#
loop_
_entity.id
_entity.type
_entity.pdbx_description
1 polymer ?
#
loop_
_entity_poly.entity_id
_entity_poly.type
_entity_poly.pdbx_seq_one_letter_code
_entity_poly.pdbx_strand_id
1 'polypeptide(L)'
;MAIKPGVPAPSLAARMGMDDLREQGGVTYRELRSRSLLNKCTSPRMPFTWTVNPYRGCAMGCRYCYATYTHEFMGITTAETFHSLVYVKTGAEEATARRLARVVKTGERIALGTATDPYQPGEAQARVTRRFLELVAQHRNLRLGIVTKGALVLRDLELLQKIHARSNLGIHVSLVTPHAELARKLDPWAPPPDVRIEVMRRLVEAGLTTSLGLAPVLPGLTDDEESLDLLLGRVAAAGVRRMFSNVLFLRSPTREKFLRWLATEFPAYTEAYTRAYAGRVYLRGRYRDQIDARVRALKGKYGFLDRELDEWTAPEQMRLFG
;
A
#
# COMPACT_ATOMS: atom_id res chain seq x y z
N MET A 1 3.49 24.33 -0.31
CA MET A 1 3.24 24.84 1.06
C MET A 1 4.38 24.36 1.92
N ALA A 2 5.17 25.27 2.50
CA ALA A 2 6.23 24.89 3.43
C ALA A 2 5.60 24.37 4.72
N ILE A 3 5.98 23.17 5.17
CA ILE A 3 5.55 22.61 6.45
C ILE A 3 6.36 23.31 7.54
N LYS A 4 5.69 23.98 8.49
CA LYS A 4 6.35 24.50 9.69
C LYS A 4 6.50 23.33 10.68
N PRO A 5 7.73 22.95 11.08
CA PRO A 5 7.92 21.86 12.05
C PRO A 5 7.12 22.14 13.34
N GLY A 6 6.49 21.11 13.89
CA GLY A 6 5.71 21.23 15.13
C GLY A 6 4.34 21.89 15.00
N VAL A 7 4.00 22.48 13.84
CA VAL A 7 2.74 23.21 13.65
C VAL A 7 1.84 22.48 12.65
N PRO A 8 0.65 22.02 13.06
CA PRO A 8 -0.30 21.41 12.13
C PRO A 8 -0.70 22.40 11.04
N ALA A 9 -0.88 21.92 9.81
CA ALA A 9 -1.43 22.73 8.74
C ALA A 9 -2.82 23.26 9.17
N PRO A 10 -3.16 24.55 8.94
CA PRO A 10 -4.42 25.12 9.40
C PRO A 10 -5.66 24.33 8.95
N SER A 11 -5.62 23.81 7.71
CA SER A 11 -6.70 23.01 7.13
C SER A 11 -6.85 21.62 7.74
N LEU A 12 -5.85 21.12 8.47
CA LEU A 12 -5.88 19.85 9.19
C LEU A 12 -6.19 20.05 10.67
N ALA A 13 -5.63 21.08 11.30
CA ALA A 13 -5.82 21.40 12.71
C ALA A 13 -7.31 21.44 13.08
N ALA A 14 -8.13 22.16 12.31
CA ALA A 14 -9.56 22.31 12.54
C ALA A 14 -10.38 21.01 12.36
N ARG A 15 -9.76 19.93 11.90
CA ARG A 15 -10.42 18.66 11.57
C ARG A 15 -9.90 17.48 12.41
N MET A 16 -8.83 17.67 13.16
CA MET A 16 -8.24 16.66 14.02
C MET A 16 -8.99 16.62 15.34
N GLY A 17 -9.64 15.50 15.63
CA GLY A 17 -10.12 15.22 16.98
C GLY A 17 -8.94 15.05 17.92
N MET A 18 -9.05 15.61 19.13
CA MET A 18 -8.04 15.47 20.18
C MET A 18 -8.32 14.27 21.08
N ASP A 19 -9.58 13.86 21.17
CA ASP A 19 -10.00 12.73 21.99
C ASP A 19 -9.63 11.41 21.34
N ASP A 20 -9.19 10.48 22.19
CA ASP A 20 -8.89 9.12 21.79
C ASP A 20 -10.21 8.38 21.59
N LEU A 21 -10.43 7.91 20.35
CA LEU A 21 -11.58 7.05 20.04
C LEU A 21 -11.40 5.67 20.65
N ARG A 22 -10.15 5.21 20.77
CA ARG A 22 -9.76 3.91 21.34
C ARG A 22 -8.24 3.75 21.36
N GLU A 23 -7.78 2.77 22.13
CA GLU A 23 -6.43 2.22 22.06
C GLU A 23 -6.47 0.71 21.79
N GLN A 24 -5.57 0.22 20.94
CA GLN A 24 -5.47 -1.20 20.62
C GLN A 24 -4.03 -1.56 20.27
N GLY A 25 -3.41 -2.49 21.00
CA GLY A 25 -2.07 -3.00 20.69
C GLY A 25 -0.99 -1.92 20.71
N GLY A 26 -1.06 -0.96 21.64
CA GLY A 26 -0.13 0.17 21.71
C GLY A 26 -0.34 1.23 20.62
N VAL A 27 -1.48 1.20 19.92
CA VAL A 27 -1.87 2.20 18.92
C VAL A 27 -3.10 2.97 19.41
N THR A 28 -2.96 4.29 19.50
CA THR A 28 -4.04 5.22 19.80
C THR A 28 -4.72 5.65 18.50
N TYR A 29 -6.05 5.63 18.48
CA TYR A 29 -6.86 6.02 17.33
C TYR A 29 -7.63 7.30 17.61
N ARG A 30 -7.56 8.29 16.71
CA ARG A 30 -8.26 9.57 16.83
C ARG A 30 -9.13 9.87 15.62
N GLU A 31 -10.10 10.75 15.77
CA GLU A 31 -10.91 11.21 14.64
C GLU A 31 -10.13 12.17 13.74
N LEU A 32 -10.28 12.03 12.42
CA LEU A 32 -9.96 13.07 11.44
C LEU A 32 -11.17 13.30 10.53
N ARG A 33 -11.99 14.30 10.90
CA ARG A 33 -13.15 14.71 10.08
C ARG A 33 -12.68 15.01 8.68
N SER A 34 -13.34 14.48 7.67
CA SER A 34 -12.86 14.53 6.30
C SER A 34 -13.91 14.99 5.33
N ARG A 35 -13.56 16.00 4.51
CA ARG A 35 -14.47 16.49 3.48
C ARG A 35 -14.78 15.41 2.45
N SER A 36 -13.77 14.63 2.03
CA SER A 36 -13.92 13.47 1.13
C SER A 36 -12.76 12.51 1.35
N LEU A 37 -13.01 11.22 1.11
CA LEU A 37 -11.98 10.19 1.06
C LEU A 37 -11.15 10.25 -0.23
N LEU A 38 -11.72 10.79 -1.32
CA LEU A 38 -11.06 10.94 -2.62
C LEU A 38 -10.18 12.19 -2.66
N ASN A 39 -8.89 11.97 -2.89
CA ASN A 39 -7.87 13.00 -3.02
C ASN A 39 -7.22 12.95 -4.40
N LYS A 40 -7.06 14.10 -5.06
CA LYS A 40 -6.42 14.15 -6.38
C LYS A 40 -4.93 13.91 -6.21
N CYS A 41 -4.38 12.95 -6.94
CA CYS A 41 -2.94 12.79 -7.10
C CYS A 41 -2.48 13.76 -8.17
N THR A 42 -1.54 14.66 -7.82
CA THR A 42 -0.96 15.63 -8.76
C THR A 42 0.42 15.21 -9.25
N SER A 43 0.91 14.05 -8.83
CA SER A 43 2.23 13.55 -9.23
C SER A 43 2.12 12.94 -10.63
N PRO A 44 2.89 13.42 -11.63
CA PRO A 44 2.90 12.82 -12.96
C PRO A 44 3.59 11.44 -12.98
N ARG A 45 4.21 11.03 -11.87
CA ARG A 45 4.92 9.75 -11.75
C ARG A 45 4.02 8.59 -11.33
N MET A 46 2.77 8.88 -10.95
CA MET A 46 1.84 7.84 -10.48
C MET A 46 0.88 7.47 -11.60
N PRO A 47 0.57 6.18 -11.78
CA PRO A 47 -0.32 5.72 -12.85
C PRO A 47 -1.82 5.95 -12.52
N PHE A 48 -2.14 6.79 -11.53
CA PHE A 48 -3.51 7.04 -11.07
C PHE A 48 -3.76 8.51 -10.77
N THR A 49 -5.00 8.94 -10.97
CA THR A 49 -5.42 10.33 -10.75
C THR A 49 -6.00 10.56 -9.37
N TRP A 50 -6.56 9.52 -8.75
CA TRP A 50 -7.25 9.59 -7.48
C TRP A 50 -6.64 8.65 -6.46
N THR A 51 -6.61 9.09 -5.20
CA THR A 51 -6.20 8.27 -4.07
C THR A 51 -7.26 8.25 -2.99
N VAL A 52 -7.38 7.10 -2.34
CA VAL A 52 -8.17 6.93 -1.13
C VAL A 52 -7.29 6.37 -0.04
N ASN A 53 -7.26 7.08 1.07
CA ASN A 53 -6.52 6.69 2.27
C ASN A 53 -7.51 6.82 3.43
N PRO A 54 -8.17 5.73 3.85
CA PRO A 54 -9.23 5.75 4.87
C PRO A 54 -8.73 6.20 6.24
N TYR A 55 -7.42 6.08 6.44
CA TYR A 55 -6.71 6.47 7.65
C TYR A 55 -5.58 7.45 7.32
N ARG A 56 -5.01 8.06 8.35
CA ARG A 56 -3.69 8.68 8.32
C ARG A 56 -2.87 8.17 9.48
N GLY A 57 -1.71 7.59 9.19
CA GLY A 57 -1.05 6.65 10.10
C GLY A 57 -1.35 5.21 9.70
N CYS A 58 -0.51 4.29 10.15
CA CYS A 58 -0.69 2.87 9.86
C CYS A 58 -0.05 1.98 10.94
N ALA A 59 -0.88 1.17 11.58
CA ALA A 59 -0.49 0.27 12.68
C ALA A 59 0.44 -0.88 12.24
N MET A 60 0.63 -1.13 10.94
CA MET A 60 1.47 -2.23 10.43
C MET A 60 2.96 -2.13 10.81
N GLY A 61 3.43 -0.93 11.19
CA GLY A 61 4.79 -0.76 11.74
C GLY A 61 5.95 -0.84 10.75
N CYS A 62 5.70 -0.81 9.43
CA CYS A 62 6.75 -1.02 8.43
C CYS A 62 7.94 -0.06 8.63
N ARG A 63 9.15 -0.59 8.75
CA ARG A 63 10.38 0.19 8.98
C ARG A 63 10.71 1.08 7.78
N TYR A 64 10.42 0.60 6.58
CA TYR A 64 10.60 1.29 5.30
C TYR A 64 9.40 2.16 4.86
N CYS A 65 8.40 2.40 5.73
CA CYS A 65 7.18 3.10 5.33
C CYS A 65 7.47 4.54 4.87
N TYR A 66 7.29 4.81 3.58
CA TYR A 66 7.52 6.16 3.04
C TYR A 66 6.50 7.19 3.54
N ALA A 67 5.33 6.76 4.03
CA ALA A 67 4.20 7.64 4.34
C ALA A 67 4.33 8.37 5.69
N THR A 68 5.41 8.11 6.46
CA THR A 68 5.61 8.73 7.78
C THR A 68 5.68 10.26 7.71
N TYR A 69 6.17 10.83 6.60
CA TYR A 69 6.16 12.29 6.37
C TYR A 69 4.75 12.91 6.46
N THR A 70 3.70 12.12 6.27
CA THR A 70 2.34 12.66 6.34
C THR A 70 2.00 13.17 7.74
N HIS A 71 2.62 12.68 8.81
CA HIS A 71 2.40 13.21 10.17
C HIS A 71 3.04 14.59 10.38
N GLU A 72 4.01 15.00 9.56
CA GLU A 72 4.63 16.33 9.65
C GLU A 72 3.61 17.46 9.40
N PHE A 73 2.67 17.26 8.46
CA PHE A 73 1.57 18.22 8.24
C PHE A 73 0.59 18.31 9.42
N MET A 74 0.69 17.41 10.39
CA MET A 74 -0.10 17.39 11.62
C MET A 74 0.68 18.00 12.79
N GLY A 75 1.84 18.60 12.53
CA GLY A 75 2.72 19.13 13.57
C GLY A 75 3.49 18.04 14.33
N ILE A 76 3.43 16.78 13.89
CA ILE A 76 4.10 15.66 14.54
C ILE A 76 5.40 15.38 13.80
N THR A 77 6.53 15.65 14.46
CA THR A 77 7.87 15.54 13.86
C THR A 77 8.55 14.19 14.12
N THR A 78 8.01 13.37 15.00
CA THR A 78 8.53 12.03 15.30
C THR A 78 7.93 11.01 14.31
N ALA A 79 8.78 10.47 13.43
CA ALA A 79 8.34 9.56 12.34
C ALA A 79 7.70 8.27 12.87
N GLU A 80 8.14 7.78 14.02
CA GLU A 80 7.67 6.57 14.67
C GLU A 80 6.21 6.70 15.13
N THR A 81 5.78 7.91 15.51
CA THR A 81 4.39 8.22 15.90
C THR A 81 3.38 7.90 14.81
N PHE A 82 3.78 7.87 13.53
CA PHE A 82 2.92 7.43 12.42
C PHE A 82 2.33 6.02 12.63
N HIS A 83 3.03 5.15 13.38
CA HIS A 83 2.60 3.78 13.63
C HIS A 83 1.82 3.61 14.92
N SER A 84 1.99 4.50 15.90
CA SER A 84 1.30 4.45 17.20
C SER A 84 0.14 5.44 17.33
N LEU A 85 0.01 6.42 16.43
CA LEU A 85 -1.11 7.35 16.40
C LEU A 85 -1.77 7.34 15.01
N VAL A 86 -2.95 6.73 14.93
CA VAL A 86 -3.70 6.57 13.69
C VAL A 86 -4.98 7.41 13.71
N TYR A 87 -5.14 8.26 12.72
CA TYR A 87 -6.34 9.04 12.53
C TYR A 87 -7.32 8.32 11.60
N VAL A 88 -8.53 8.07 12.10
CA VAL A 88 -9.65 7.47 11.37
C VAL A 88 -10.43 8.56 10.66
N LYS A 89 -10.62 8.47 9.35
CA LYS A 89 -11.39 9.48 8.61
C LYS A 89 -12.89 9.27 8.76
N THR A 90 -13.61 10.33 9.11
CA THR A 90 -15.07 10.32 9.33
C THR A 90 -15.76 11.44 8.55
N GLY A 91 -17.10 11.33 8.37
CA GLY A 91 -17.94 12.40 7.81
C GLY A 91 -17.68 12.71 6.33
N ALA A 92 -17.16 11.75 5.58
CA ALA A 92 -16.66 11.94 4.22
C ALA A 92 -17.58 11.33 3.15
N GLU A 93 -18.61 10.60 3.54
CA GLU A 93 -19.42 9.73 2.70
C GLU A 93 -20.14 10.51 1.59
N GLU A 94 -20.91 11.54 1.94
CA GLU A 94 -21.73 12.29 0.99
C GLU A 94 -20.89 12.98 -0.10
N ALA A 95 -19.82 13.68 0.29
CA ALA A 95 -18.96 14.33 -0.70
C ALA A 95 -18.13 13.31 -1.50
N THR A 96 -17.80 12.16 -0.91
CA THR A 96 -17.14 11.06 -1.63
C THR A 96 -18.07 10.48 -2.69
N ALA A 97 -19.34 10.23 -2.37
CA ALA A 97 -20.34 9.74 -3.33
C ALA A 97 -20.50 10.71 -4.51
N ARG A 98 -20.67 12.02 -4.22
CA ARG A 98 -20.74 13.05 -5.27
C ARG A 98 -19.51 13.09 -6.17
N ARG A 99 -18.31 12.92 -5.59
CA ARG A 99 -17.06 12.94 -6.35
C ARG A 99 -16.84 11.66 -7.14
N LEU A 100 -17.19 10.49 -6.59
CA LEU A 100 -17.15 9.20 -7.28
C LEU A 100 -17.94 9.24 -8.59
N ALA A 101 -19.15 9.79 -8.58
CA ALA A 101 -19.97 9.91 -9.79
C ALA A 101 -19.26 10.67 -10.94
N ARG A 102 -18.38 11.63 -10.62
CA ARG A 102 -17.56 12.34 -11.63
C ARG A 102 -16.38 11.49 -12.10
N VAL A 103 -15.70 10.80 -11.19
CA VAL A 103 -14.57 9.90 -11.50
C VAL A 103 -15.01 8.75 -12.40
N VAL A 104 -16.22 8.21 -12.17
CA VAL A 104 -16.84 7.20 -13.04
C VAL A 104 -16.98 7.72 -14.46
N LYS A 105 -17.51 8.94 -14.63
CA LYS A 105 -17.73 9.55 -15.95
C LYS A 105 -16.44 9.79 -16.72
N THR A 106 -15.35 10.12 -16.02
CA THR A 106 -14.04 10.39 -16.65
C THR A 106 -13.21 9.13 -16.88
N GLY A 107 -13.60 7.98 -16.30
CA GLY A 107 -12.84 6.73 -16.39
C GLY A 107 -11.48 6.79 -15.68
N GLU A 108 -11.27 7.77 -14.81
CA GLU A 108 -10.00 7.99 -14.10
C GLU A 108 -9.75 6.90 -13.05
N ARG A 109 -8.48 6.56 -12.84
CA ARG A 109 -8.07 5.48 -11.93
C ARG A 109 -8.00 5.95 -10.47
N ILE A 110 -8.49 5.11 -9.56
CA ILE A 110 -8.44 5.28 -8.10
C ILE A 110 -7.45 4.26 -7.52
N ALA A 111 -6.53 4.73 -6.68
CA ALA A 111 -5.67 3.88 -5.85
C ALA A 111 -6.06 4.00 -4.37
N LEU A 112 -6.52 2.89 -3.79
CA LEU A 112 -6.84 2.74 -2.38
C LEU A 112 -5.63 2.17 -1.63
N GLY A 113 -5.22 2.82 -0.55
CA GLY A 113 -4.15 2.34 0.33
C GLY A 113 -2.75 2.81 -0.06
N THR A 114 -2.62 4.02 -0.63
CA THR A 114 -1.32 4.53 -1.07
C THR A 114 -0.44 5.01 0.07
N ALA A 115 -1.01 5.60 1.12
CA ALA A 115 -0.26 6.16 2.25
C ALA A 115 -0.61 5.52 3.60
N THR A 116 -1.47 4.51 3.59
CA THR A 116 -1.89 3.75 4.76
C THR A 116 -2.42 2.40 4.30
N ASP A 117 -2.40 1.40 5.17
CA ASP A 117 -3.08 0.14 4.86
C ASP A 117 -4.59 0.28 5.12
N PRO A 118 -5.44 0.07 4.10
CA PRO A 118 -6.89 0.19 4.24
C PRO A 118 -7.50 -0.93 5.10
N TYR A 119 -6.76 -2.03 5.31
CA TYR A 119 -7.17 -3.20 6.09
C TYR A 119 -6.27 -3.44 7.31
N GLN A 120 -5.67 -2.37 7.85
CA GLN A 120 -4.99 -2.39 9.15
C GLN A 120 -5.96 -2.76 10.30
N PRO A 121 -5.47 -3.13 11.50
CA PRO A 121 -6.31 -3.50 12.64
C PRO A 121 -7.45 -2.51 12.97
N GLY A 122 -7.22 -1.21 12.78
CA GLY A 122 -8.22 -0.13 12.76
C GLY A 122 -9.54 -0.46 12.07
N GLU A 123 -9.44 -1.10 10.90
CA GLU A 123 -10.55 -1.33 9.98
C GLU A 123 -11.53 -2.40 10.47
N ALA A 124 -11.14 -3.26 11.42
CA ALA A 124 -12.03 -4.29 11.96
C ALA A 124 -13.30 -3.67 12.57
N GLN A 125 -13.15 -2.51 13.20
CA GLN A 125 -14.25 -1.78 13.85
C GLN A 125 -14.67 -0.54 13.04
N ALA A 126 -13.70 0.26 12.58
CA ALA A 126 -14.02 1.56 11.97
C ALA A 126 -14.70 1.43 10.60
N ARG A 127 -14.48 0.34 9.85
CA ARG A 127 -15.17 0.03 8.59
C ARG A 127 -15.16 1.18 7.57
N VAL A 128 -14.13 2.01 7.55
CA VAL A 128 -14.03 3.18 6.64
C VAL A 128 -13.79 2.69 5.22
N THR A 129 -12.93 1.69 5.06
CA THR A 129 -12.67 1.04 3.77
C THR A 129 -13.94 0.36 3.26
N ARG A 130 -14.62 -0.41 4.11
CA ARG A 130 -15.86 -1.08 3.72
C ARG A 130 -16.93 -0.11 3.23
N ARG A 131 -17.20 0.97 3.97
CA ARG A 131 -18.15 2.03 3.55
C ARG A 131 -17.77 2.65 2.21
N PHE A 132 -16.47 2.87 1.96
CA PHE A 132 -16.01 3.34 0.66
C PHE A 132 -16.27 2.32 -0.46
N LEU A 133 -16.02 1.03 -0.22
CA LEU A 133 -16.29 -0.04 -1.19
C LEU A 133 -17.80 -0.21 -1.45
N GLU A 134 -18.65 0.00 -0.45
CA GLU A 134 -20.11 0.00 -0.62
C GLU A 134 -20.57 1.13 -1.56
N LEU A 135 -19.97 2.32 -1.46
CA LEU A 135 -20.19 3.41 -2.43
C LEU A 135 -19.69 3.03 -3.84
N VAL A 136 -18.49 2.44 -3.94
CA VAL A 136 -17.95 1.96 -5.23
C VAL A 136 -18.87 0.93 -5.89
N ALA A 137 -19.44 0.00 -5.11
CA ALA A 137 -20.32 -1.06 -5.61
C ALA A 137 -21.64 -0.54 -6.22
N GLN A 138 -22.02 0.72 -5.97
CA GLN A 138 -23.18 1.35 -6.59
C GLN A 138 -22.91 1.73 -8.06
N HIS A 139 -21.65 1.81 -8.47
CA HIS A 139 -21.25 2.25 -9.82
C HIS A 139 -20.83 1.07 -10.73
N ARG A 140 -20.62 1.37 -12.01
CA ARG A 140 -20.06 0.45 -13.02
C ARG A 140 -18.88 1.14 -13.70
N ASN A 141 -18.04 0.36 -14.38
CA ASN A 141 -16.91 0.85 -15.18
C ASN A 141 -15.89 1.68 -14.37
N LEU A 142 -15.82 1.46 -13.06
CA LEU A 142 -14.77 2.07 -12.23
C LEU A 142 -13.43 1.38 -12.46
N ARG A 143 -12.34 2.11 -12.22
CA ARG A 143 -10.97 1.57 -12.21
C ARG A 143 -10.38 1.76 -10.82
N LEU A 144 -10.32 0.69 -10.04
CA LEU A 144 -9.89 0.69 -8.65
C LEU A 144 -8.73 -0.29 -8.44
N GLY A 145 -7.59 0.20 -7.97
CA GLY A 145 -6.52 -0.61 -7.41
C GLY A 145 -6.50 -0.51 -5.89
N ILE A 146 -6.35 -1.64 -5.20
CA ILE A 146 -6.22 -1.73 -3.75
C ILE A 146 -4.81 -2.23 -3.43
N VAL A 147 -4.10 -1.55 -2.54
CA VAL A 147 -2.81 -2.04 -2.02
C VAL A 147 -2.98 -2.33 -0.52
N THR A 148 -2.59 -3.53 -0.08
CA THR A 148 -2.71 -3.93 1.32
C THR A 148 -1.69 -5.02 1.70
N LYS A 149 -1.39 -5.12 2.99
CA LYS A 149 -0.74 -6.24 3.67
C LYS A 149 -1.74 -7.01 4.55
N GLY A 150 -2.91 -6.45 4.80
CA GLY A 150 -3.86 -6.92 5.81
C GLY A 150 -4.74 -8.07 5.32
N ALA A 151 -4.81 -9.13 6.12
CA ALA A 151 -5.69 -10.28 5.86
C ALA A 151 -7.19 -9.94 5.95
N LEU A 152 -7.53 -8.83 6.61
CA LEU A 152 -8.90 -8.36 6.77
C LEU A 152 -9.57 -8.02 5.43
N VAL A 153 -8.82 -7.89 4.32
CA VAL A 153 -9.38 -7.79 2.96
C VAL A 153 -10.36 -8.92 2.65
N LEU A 154 -10.14 -10.12 3.20
CA LEU A 154 -11.02 -11.28 2.99
C LEU A 154 -12.40 -11.12 3.63
N ARG A 155 -12.58 -10.21 4.60
CA ARG A 155 -13.90 -9.87 5.15
C ARG A 155 -14.84 -9.32 4.08
N ASP A 156 -14.28 -8.59 3.11
CA ASP A 156 -15.03 -7.89 2.09
C ASP A 156 -15.04 -8.66 0.75
N LEU A 157 -14.75 -9.97 0.77
CA LEU A 157 -14.60 -10.81 -0.43
C LEU A 157 -15.82 -10.74 -1.36
N GLU A 158 -17.03 -10.95 -0.84
CA GLU A 158 -18.27 -10.89 -1.62
C GLU A 158 -18.50 -9.48 -2.23
N LEU A 159 -18.19 -8.44 -1.46
CA LEU A 159 -18.31 -7.06 -1.92
C LEU A 159 -17.29 -6.76 -3.04
N LEU A 160 -16.07 -7.25 -2.90
CA LEU A 160 -15.02 -7.14 -3.91
C LEU A 160 -15.41 -7.90 -5.20
N GLN A 161 -16.01 -9.08 -5.09
CA GLN A 161 -16.54 -9.83 -6.25
C GLN A 161 -17.64 -9.04 -6.96
N LYS A 162 -18.58 -8.45 -6.21
CA LYS A 162 -19.63 -7.59 -6.77
C LYS A 162 -19.05 -6.38 -7.52
N ILE A 163 -18.00 -5.76 -6.98
CA ILE A 163 -17.31 -4.65 -7.64
C ILE A 163 -16.60 -5.15 -8.90
N HIS A 164 -15.85 -6.25 -8.80
CA HIS A 164 -15.08 -6.83 -9.91
C HIS A 164 -15.96 -7.24 -11.10
N ALA A 165 -17.14 -7.79 -10.85
CA ALA A 165 -18.09 -8.16 -11.90
C ALA A 165 -18.62 -6.96 -12.72
N ARG A 166 -18.44 -5.73 -12.21
CA ARG A 166 -19.01 -4.50 -12.80
C ARG A 166 -17.98 -3.43 -13.12
N SER A 167 -16.75 -3.62 -12.65
CA SER A 167 -15.70 -2.62 -12.63
C SER A 167 -14.35 -3.30 -12.69
N ASN A 168 -13.37 -2.52 -13.12
CA ASN A 168 -12.00 -2.95 -13.19
C ASN A 168 -11.36 -2.84 -11.79
N LEU A 169 -11.29 -3.98 -11.09
CA LEU A 169 -10.75 -4.09 -9.74
C LEU A 169 -9.45 -4.87 -9.71
N GLY A 170 -8.45 -4.27 -9.07
CA GLY A 170 -7.16 -4.86 -8.76
C GLY A 170 -6.85 -4.92 -7.29
N ILE A 171 -6.30 -6.05 -6.84
CA ILE A 171 -5.85 -6.20 -5.46
C ILE A 171 -4.38 -6.58 -5.44
N HIS A 172 -3.56 -5.73 -4.84
CA HIS A 172 -2.13 -5.89 -4.69
C HIS A 172 -1.82 -6.22 -3.23
N VAL A 173 -1.39 -7.44 -2.98
CA VAL A 173 -0.97 -7.87 -1.65
C VAL A 173 0.55 -7.69 -1.54
N SER A 174 1.01 -6.85 -0.61
CA SER A 174 2.43 -6.57 -0.44
C SER A 174 3.13 -7.65 0.39
N LEU A 175 4.16 -8.27 -0.19
CA LEU A 175 5.03 -9.23 0.47
C LEU A 175 6.44 -9.08 -0.08
N VAL A 176 7.43 -8.90 0.80
CA VAL A 176 8.81 -8.55 0.40
C VAL A 176 9.83 -9.65 0.70
N THR A 177 9.46 -10.66 1.48
CA THR A 177 10.34 -11.78 1.84
C THR A 177 9.49 -13.01 2.14
N PRO A 178 9.96 -14.23 1.81
CA PRO A 178 9.28 -15.45 2.22
C PRO A 178 9.60 -15.81 3.68
N HIS A 179 10.59 -15.17 4.29
CA HIS A 179 11.14 -15.53 5.61
C HIS A 179 10.40 -14.82 6.75
N ALA A 180 9.74 -15.59 7.62
CA ALA A 180 8.92 -15.04 8.70
C ALA A 180 9.72 -14.18 9.69
N GLU A 181 10.95 -14.57 10.02
CA GLU A 181 11.82 -13.82 10.93
C GLU A 181 12.16 -12.43 10.37
N LEU A 182 12.56 -12.36 9.10
CA LEU A 182 12.86 -11.08 8.46
C LEU A 182 11.61 -10.22 8.30
N ALA A 183 10.47 -10.82 7.94
CA ALA A 183 9.20 -10.11 7.89
C ALA A 183 8.85 -9.45 9.23
N ARG A 184 9.01 -10.18 10.35
CA ARG A 184 8.75 -9.65 11.69
C ARG A 184 9.65 -8.45 12.04
N LYS A 185 10.89 -8.42 11.56
CA LYS A 185 11.77 -7.26 11.75
C LYS A 185 11.34 -6.06 10.89
N LEU A 186 10.91 -6.32 9.66
CA LEU A 186 10.60 -5.31 8.64
C LEU A 186 9.21 -4.67 8.79
N ASP A 187 8.16 -5.48 8.96
CA ASP A 187 6.77 -5.08 9.13
C ASP A 187 6.08 -5.84 10.28
N PRO A 188 6.50 -5.58 11.55
CA PRO A 188 6.25 -6.44 12.72
C PRO A 188 4.79 -6.77 13.02
N TRP A 189 3.87 -5.86 12.65
CA TRP A 189 2.45 -5.99 12.94
C TRP A 189 1.62 -6.32 11.70
N ALA A 190 2.26 -6.52 10.54
CA ALA A 190 1.61 -7.07 9.36
C ALA A 190 1.47 -8.59 9.49
N PRO A 191 0.47 -9.21 8.84
CA PRO A 191 0.37 -10.66 8.77
C PRO A 191 1.66 -11.31 8.24
N PRO A 192 2.05 -12.49 8.75
CA PRO A 192 3.26 -13.18 8.30
C PRO A 192 3.17 -13.60 6.82
N PRO A 193 4.29 -13.94 6.16
CA PRO A 193 4.33 -14.32 4.75
C PRO A 193 3.30 -15.37 4.35
N ASP A 194 3.17 -16.45 5.13
CA ASP A 194 2.26 -17.56 4.84
C ASP A 194 0.80 -17.11 4.81
N VAL A 195 0.41 -16.23 5.74
CA VAL A 195 -0.94 -15.65 5.77
C VAL A 195 -1.17 -14.73 4.57
N ARG A 196 -0.16 -13.95 4.15
CA ARG A 196 -0.27 -13.08 2.97
C ARG A 196 -0.41 -13.89 1.67
N ILE A 197 0.32 -15.01 1.56
CA ILE A 197 0.21 -15.94 0.41
C ILE A 197 -1.17 -16.61 0.41
N GLU A 198 -1.66 -17.06 1.57
CA GLU A 198 -3.00 -17.61 1.72
C GLU A 198 -4.09 -16.59 1.34
N VAL A 199 -3.95 -15.33 1.76
CA VAL A 199 -4.85 -14.24 1.32
C VAL A 199 -4.85 -14.11 -0.20
N MET A 200 -3.68 -14.14 -0.84
CA MET A 200 -3.61 -14.09 -2.30
C MET A 200 -4.33 -15.29 -2.95
N ARG A 201 -4.10 -16.51 -2.44
CA ARG A 201 -4.77 -17.73 -2.92
C ARG A 201 -6.28 -17.58 -2.86
N ARG A 202 -6.82 -17.16 -1.72
CA ARG A 202 -8.27 -16.98 -1.50
C ARG A 202 -8.88 -15.90 -2.40
N LEU A 203 -8.13 -14.83 -2.68
CA LEU A 203 -8.59 -13.81 -3.63
C LEU A 203 -8.61 -14.35 -5.07
N VAL A 204 -7.59 -15.11 -5.48
CA VAL A 204 -7.53 -15.76 -6.80
C VAL A 204 -8.67 -16.78 -6.97
N GLU A 205 -8.90 -17.63 -5.97
CA GLU A 205 -9.98 -18.63 -5.96
C GLU A 205 -11.37 -17.98 -6.04
N ALA A 206 -11.52 -16.78 -5.49
CA ALA A 206 -12.74 -15.98 -5.62
C ALA A 206 -12.90 -15.30 -7.00
N GLY A 207 -11.98 -15.54 -7.93
CA GLY A 207 -11.97 -14.95 -9.28
C GLY A 207 -11.52 -13.49 -9.31
N LEU A 208 -10.87 -12.97 -8.25
CA LEU A 208 -10.43 -11.58 -8.20
C LEU A 208 -9.04 -11.42 -8.82
N THR A 209 -8.88 -10.34 -9.60
CA THR A 209 -7.57 -10.01 -10.17
C THR A 209 -6.59 -9.59 -9.06
N THR A 210 -5.71 -10.51 -8.72
CA THR A 210 -4.79 -10.41 -7.58
C THR A 210 -3.34 -10.35 -8.06
N SER A 211 -2.51 -9.53 -7.43
CA SER A 211 -1.10 -9.39 -7.76
C SER A 211 -0.21 -9.36 -6.51
N LEU A 212 1.03 -9.82 -6.66
CA LEU A 212 2.10 -9.57 -5.70
C LEU A 212 2.64 -8.14 -5.84
N GLY A 213 2.70 -7.40 -4.74
CA GLY A 213 3.47 -6.16 -4.66
C GLY A 213 4.81 -6.39 -3.97
N LEU A 214 5.85 -6.66 -4.75
CA LEU A 214 7.25 -6.79 -4.28
C LEU A 214 7.88 -5.40 -4.14
N ALA A 215 7.36 -4.61 -3.22
CA ALA A 215 7.79 -3.23 -3.03
C ALA A 215 7.82 -2.87 -1.53
N PRO A 216 9.01 -2.62 -0.94
CA PRO A 216 10.32 -2.52 -1.61
C PRO A 216 11.11 -3.84 -1.70
N VAL A 217 12.01 -3.92 -2.68
CA VAL A 217 13.21 -4.78 -2.63
C VAL A 217 14.31 -4.05 -1.85
N LEU A 218 14.80 -4.64 -0.77
CA LEU A 218 15.79 -4.06 0.15
C LEU A 218 17.20 -4.66 -0.10
N PRO A 219 18.21 -3.84 -0.43
CA PRO A 219 19.57 -4.31 -0.70
C PRO A 219 20.18 -5.15 0.44
N GLY A 220 20.71 -6.33 0.14
CA GLY A 220 21.31 -7.24 1.12
C GLY A 220 20.35 -7.82 2.16
N LEU A 221 19.04 -7.59 2.02
CA LEU A 221 18.02 -8.09 2.96
C LEU A 221 16.97 -8.94 2.26
N THR A 222 16.48 -8.53 1.08
CA THR A 222 15.40 -9.24 0.38
C THR A 222 15.69 -9.41 -1.11
N ASP A 223 16.93 -9.21 -1.52
CA ASP A 223 17.34 -9.12 -2.92
C ASP A 223 18.20 -10.30 -3.39
N ASP A 224 18.51 -11.26 -2.51
CA ASP A 224 19.20 -12.49 -2.87
C ASP A 224 18.31 -13.37 -3.77
N GLU A 225 18.96 -14.14 -4.63
CA GLU A 225 18.28 -14.92 -5.67
C GLU A 225 17.43 -16.04 -5.09
N GLU A 226 17.93 -16.73 -4.06
CA GLU A 226 17.24 -17.83 -3.40
C GLU A 226 15.92 -17.35 -2.77
N SER A 227 15.94 -16.25 -2.02
CA SER A 227 14.75 -15.71 -1.37
C SER A 227 13.73 -15.18 -2.37
N LEU A 228 14.18 -14.55 -3.46
CA LEU A 228 13.29 -14.09 -4.53
C LEU A 228 12.68 -15.27 -5.29
N ASP A 229 13.47 -16.30 -5.60
CA ASP A 229 13.02 -17.52 -6.26
C ASP A 229 11.96 -18.24 -5.41
N LEU A 230 12.26 -18.45 -4.13
CA LEU A 230 11.33 -19.05 -3.17
C LEU A 230 10.03 -18.25 -3.05
N LEU A 231 10.12 -16.93 -2.91
CA LEU A 231 8.94 -16.07 -2.79
C LEU A 231 8.05 -16.14 -4.04
N LEU A 232 8.64 -15.96 -5.23
CA LEU A 232 7.89 -15.95 -6.48
C LEU A 232 7.32 -17.33 -6.79
N GLY A 233 8.04 -18.41 -6.50
CA GLY A 233 7.55 -19.78 -6.64
C GLY A 233 6.34 -20.05 -5.75
N ARG A 234 6.39 -19.67 -4.47
CA ARG A 234 5.26 -19.85 -3.54
C ARG A 234 4.04 -19.01 -3.93
N VAL A 235 4.27 -17.78 -4.39
CA VAL A 235 3.19 -16.89 -4.87
C VAL A 235 2.55 -17.42 -6.15
N ALA A 236 3.35 -17.93 -7.10
CA ALA A 236 2.85 -18.55 -8.32
C ALA A 236 2.05 -19.83 -8.01
N ALA A 237 2.51 -20.64 -7.04
CA ALA A 237 1.78 -21.83 -6.57
C ALA A 237 0.42 -21.48 -5.94
N ALA A 238 0.27 -20.29 -5.37
CA ALA A 238 -1.01 -19.75 -4.91
C ALA A 238 -1.93 -19.24 -6.06
N GLY A 239 -1.52 -19.41 -7.32
CA GLY A 239 -2.31 -19.03 -8.51
C GLY A 239 -2.12 -17.58 -8.96
N VAL A 240 -1.26 -16.80 -8.30
CA VAL A 240 -1.00 -15.40 -8.68
C VAL A 240 -0.11 -15.34 -9.91
N ARG A 241 -0.55 -14.61 -10.94
CA ARG A 241 0.18 -14.43 -12.21
C ARG A 241 0.59 -12.99 -12.50
N ARG A 242 0.17 -12.04 -11.67
CA ARG A 242 0.52 -10.62 -11.83
C ARG A 242 1.42 -10.19 -10.68
N MET A 243 2.42 -9.38 -10.98
CA MET A 243 3.25 -8.76 -9.96
C MET A 243 3.84 -7.44 -10.45
N PHE A 244 4.29 -6.62 -9.50
CA PHE A 244 5.19 -5.51 -9.75
C PHE A 244 6.28 -5.50 -8.69
N SER A 245 7.42 -4.90 -9.01
CA SER A 245 8.52 -4.70 -8.08
C SER A 245 8.98 -3.25 -8.07
N ASN A 246 9.46 -2.79 -6.92
CA ASN A 246 10.16 -1.52 -6.83
C ASN A 246 11.28 -1.62 -5.79
N VAL A 247 12.41 -0.97 -6.06
CA VAL A 247 13.51 -0.90 -5.09
C VAL A 247 13.17 0.07 -3.95
N LEU A 248 13.85 -0.11 -2.83
CA LEU A 248 13.66 0.68 -1.62
C LEU A 248 13.78 2.20 -1.88
N PHE A 249 12.71 2.91 -1.51
CA PHE A 249 12.62 4.37 -1.47
C PHE A 249 12.89 4.88 -0.06
N LEU A 250 13.91 5.73 0.11
CA LEU A 250 14.23 6.36 1.40
C LEU A 250 14.30 7.87 1.27
N ARG A 251 13.24 8.54 1.69
CA ARG A 251 13.22 10.00 1.88
C ARG A 251 13.07 10.29 3.36
N SER A 252 13.58 11.44 3.80
CA SER A 252 13.29 11.95 5.14
C SER A 252 11.76 12.16 5.32
N PRO A 253 11.20 11.83 6.50
CA PRO A 253 11.87 11.37 7.72
C PRO A 253 12.04 9.83 7.83
N THR A 254 11.55 9.06 6.85
CA THR A 254 11.67 7.60 6.82
C THR A 254 13.12 7.13 6.79
N ARG A 255 13.99 7.83 6.04
CA ARG A 255 15.41 7.45 5.91
C ARG A 255 16.10 7.39 7.26
N GLU A 256 15.97 8.43 8.07
CA GLU A 256 16.64 8.52 9.38
C GLU A 256 16.12 7.44 10.33
N LYS A 257 14.80 7.22 10.36
CA LYS A 257 14.17 6.12 11.11
C LYS A 257 14.69 4.75 10.66
N PHE A 258 14.77 4.53 9.34
CA PHE A 258 15.20 3.25 8.76
C PHE A 258 16.67 2.97 9.08
N LEU A 259 17.56 3.96 8.92
CA LEU A 259 19.00 3.78 9.20
C LEU A 259 19.27 3.53 10.70
N ARG A 260 18.54 4.18 11.62
CA ARG A 260 18.63 3.85 13.05
C ARG A 260 18.24 2.41 13.35
N TRP A 261 17.11 1.96 12.79
CA TRP A 261 16.68 0.57 12.92
C TRP A 261 17.68 -0.42 12.31
N LEU A 262 18.21 -0.10 11.12
CA LEU A 262 19.20 -0.93 10.43
C LEU A 262 20.49 -1.07 11.25
N ALA A 263 20.96 0.01 11.89
CA ALA A 263 22.15 -0.02 12.74
C ALA A 263 22.01 -0.96 13.94
N THR A 264 20.79 -1.12 14.46
CA THR A 264 20.51 -2.04 15.56
C THR A 264 20.32 -3.49 15.08
N GLU A 265 19.51 -3.70 14.04
CA GLU A 265 19.12 -5.05 13.62
C GLU A 265 20.10 -5.73 12.65
N PHE A 266 20.79 -4.93 11.83
CA PHE A 266 21.68 -5.39 10.77
C PHE A 266 22.92 -4.47 10.66
N PRO A 267 23.75 -4.38 11.73
CA PRO A 267 24.85 -3.41 11.81
C PRO A 267 25.81 -3.50 10.62
N ALA A 268 26.07 -4.71 10.10
CA ALA A 268 26.94 -4.98 8.95
C ALA A 268 26.54 -4.23 7.66
N TYR A 269 25.27 -3.87 7.49
CA TYR A 269 24.80 -3.16 6.28
C TYR A 269 24.75 -1.63 6.43
N THR A 270 24.94 -1.11 7.65
CA THR A 270 24.69 0.31 7.98
C THR A 270 25.53 1.27 7.15
N GLU A 271 26.84 1.01 7.05
CA GLU A 271 27.76 1.86 6.30
C GLU A 271 27.41 1.87 4.81
N ALA A 272 27.17 0.68 4.25
CA ALA A 272 26.80 0.52 2.85
C ALA A 272 25.51 1.26 2.51
N TYR A 273 24.47 1.15 3.35
CA TYR A 273 23.22 1.87 3.18
C TYR A 273 23.38 3.38 3.31
N THR A 274 24.12 3.85 4.31
CA THR A 274 24.36 5.28 4.55
C THR A 274 25.05 5.90 3.33
N ARG A 275 26.08 5.24 2.80
CA ARG A 275 26.78 5.67 1.58
C ARG A 275 25.88 5.62 0.35
N ALA A 276 25.13 4.52 0.16
CA ALA A 276 24.31 4.32 -1.03
C ALA A 276 23.14 5.31 -1.14
N TYR A 277 22.57 5.74 0.00
CA TYR A 277 21.45 6.68 0.09
C TYR A 277 21.87 8.12 0.43
N ALA A 278 23.18 8.41 0.45
CA ALA A 278 23.69 9.78 0.62
C ALA A 278 23.18 10.68 -0.51
N GLY A 279 22.29 11.63 -0.18
CA GLY A 279 21.67 12.55 -1.15
C GLY A 279 20.71 11.89 -2.15
N ARG A 280 20.35 10.61 -1.98
CA ARG A 280 19.51 9.85 -2.92
C ARG A 280 18.28 9.30 -2.21
N VAL A 281 17.17 9.22 -2.96
CA VAL A 281 15.92 8.60 -2.47
C VAL A 281 15.66 7.23 -3.08
N TYR A 282 16.33 6.90 -4.17
CA TYR A 282 16.31 5.59 -4.84
C TYR A 282 17.73 5.21 -5.23
N LEU A 283 18.02 3.91 -5.24
CA LEU A 283 19.18 3.37 -5.94
C LEU A 283 18.86 3.26 -7.44
N ARG A 284 19.85 3.57 -8.29
CA ARG A 284 19.73 3.64 -9.76
C ARG A 284 20.94 2.98 -10.42
N GLY A 285 20.89 2.82 -11.74
CA GLY A 285 21.95 2.21 -12.53
C GLY A 285 22.10 0.72 -12.20
N ARG A 286 23.35 0.24 -12.17
CA ARG A 286 23.70 -1.19 -12.07
C ARG A 286 22.87 -1.99 -11.06
N TYR A 287 22.68 -1.48 -9.84
CA TYR A 287 21.88 -2.19 -8.84
C TYR A 287 20.41 -2.37 -9.29
N ARG A 288 19.78 -1.30 -9.77
CA ARG A 288 18.39 -1.37 -10.26
C ARG A 288 18.28 -2.33 -11.45
N ASP A 289 19.22 -2.24 -12.38
CA ASP A 289 19.24 -3.08 -13.59
C ASP A 289 19.40 -4.57 -13.23
N GLN A 290 20.24 -4.88 -12.24
CA GLN A 290 20.41 -6.25 -11.72
C GLN A 290 19.14 -6.79 -11.08
N ILE A 291 18.47 -5.99 -10.24
CA ILE A 291 17.19 -6.41 -9.62
C ILE A 291 16.13 -6.61 -10.69
N ASP A 292 15.99 -5.69 -11.64
CA ASP A 292 14.99 -5.79 -12.70
C ASP A 292 15.27 -7.00 -13.61
N ALA A 293 16.53 -7.32 -13.91
CA ALA A 293 16.91 -8.51 -14.66
C ALA A 293 16.59 -9.81 -13.89
N ARG A 294 16.92 -9.88 -12.60
CA ARG A 294 16.62 -11.04 -11.74
C ARG A 294 15.12 -11.27 -11.62
N VAL A 295 14.34 -10.22 -11.33
CA VAL A 295 12.88 -10.32 -11.27
C VAL A 295 12.30 -10.75 -12.61
N ARG A 296 12.80 -10.23 -13.74
CA ARG A 296 12.34 -10.63 -15.08
C ARG A 296 12.61 -12.12 -15.35
N ALA A 297 13.79 -12.63 -15.02
CA ALA A 297 14.12 -14.04 -15.18
C ALA A 297 13.19 -14.94 -14.36
N LEU A 298 12.94 -14.58 -13.10
CA LEU A 298 12.03 -15.31 -12.21
C LEU A 298 10.56 -15.21 -12.64
N LYS A 299 10.15 -14.06 -13.19
CA LYS A 299 8.83 -13.91 -13.83
C LYS A 299 8.66 -14.92 -14.96
N GLY A 300 9.66 -15.05 -15.83
CA GLY A 300 9.67 -16.05 -16.90
C GLY A 300 9.62 -17.49 -16.35
N LYS A 301 10.46 -17.80 -15.35
CA LYS A 301 10.52 -19.12 -14.70
C LYS A 301 9.16 -19.57 -14.15
N TYR A 302 8.43 -18.68 -13.49
CA TYR A 302 7.17 -19.02 -12.81
C TYR A 302 5.90 -18.62 -13.58
N GLY A 303 6.06 -18.12 -14.82
CA GLY A 303 4.93 -17.74 -15.68
C GLY A 303 4.12 -16.56 -15.14
N PHE A 304 4.78 -15.55 -14.59
CA PHE A 304 4.16 -14.26 -14.32
C PHE A 304 4.01 -13.48 -15.64
N LEU A 305 2.92 -12.71 -15.75
CA LEU A 305 2.65 -11.90 -16.93
C LEU A 305 3.66 -10.75 -17.06
N ASP A 306 4.14 -10.51 -18.28
CA ASP A 306 5.09 -9.43 -18.56
C ASP A 306 4.48 -8.03 -18.46
N ARG A 307 3.16 -7.91 -18.62
CA ARG A 307 2.44 -6.65 -18.48
C ARG A 307 2.53 -6.13 -17.06
N GLU A 308 3.23 -5.01 -16.88
CA GLU A 308 3.05 -4.17 -15.69
C GLU A 308 1.60 -3.67 -15.61
N LEU A 309 1.17 -3.34 -14.41
CA LEU A 309 -0.22 -3.10 -13.97
C LEU A 309 -1.05 -2.07 -14.75
N ASP A 310 -0.54 -1.46 -15.83
CA ASP A 310 -1.24 -0.41 -16.57
C ASP A 310 -2.32 -0.93 -17.53
N GLU A 311 -2.26 -2.20 -17.90
CA GLU A 311 -3.24 -2.86 -18.78
C GLU A 311 -4.15 -3.80 -18.01
N TRP A 312 -5.07 -3.18 -17.30
CA TRP A 312 -6.29 -3.85 -16.89
C TRP A 312 -7.26 -3.93 -18.07
N THR A 313 -7.00 -4.82 -19.02
CA THR A 313 -7.89 -5.03 -20.18
C THR A 313 -9.19 -5.68 -19.69
N ALA A 314 -10.33 -5.09 -20.08
CA ALA A 314 -11.61 -5.80 -20.06
C ALA A 314 -11.49 -7.10 -20.90
N PRO A 315 -12.29 -8.14 -20.61
CA PRO A 315 -12.35 -9.34 -21.46
C PRO A 315 -12.57 -8.93 -22.92
N GLU A 316 -11.87 -9.59 -23.83
CA GLU A 316 -11.87 -9.30 -25.28
C GLU A 316 -13.29 -9.29 -25.88
N GLN A 317 -14.21 -10.04 -25.27
CA GLN A 317 -15.63 -10.12 -25.62
C GLN A 317 -16.43 -8.81 -25.44
N MET A 318 -15.92 -7.81 -24.71
CA MET A 318 -16.58 -6.49 -24.58
C MET A 318 -16.14 -5.46 -25.62
N ARG A 319 -15.22 -5.79 -26.54
CA ARG A 319 -14.80 -4.89 -27.63
C ARG A 319 -15.71 -4.92 -28.86
N LEU A 320 -16.76 -5.75 -28.85
CA LEU A 320 -17.68 -5.92 -29.99
C LEU A 320 -18.95 -5.03 -29.92
N PHE A 321 -19.03 -4.12 -28.95
CA PHE A 321 -20.17 -3.20 -28.79
C PHE A 321 -19.75 -1.75 -28.50
N GLY A 322 -18.57 -1.34 -28.97
CA GLY A 322 -18.09 0.03 -28.92
C GLY A 322 -17.85 0.58 -30.31
#